data_AF-A0A1I1J1G2-F1
#
_entry.id   AF-A0A1I1J1G2-F1
#
_cell.length_a   1.000
_cell.length_b   1.000
_cell.length_c   1.000
_cell.angle_alpha   90.00
_cell.angle_beta   90.00
_cell.angle_gamma   90.00
#
_symmetry.space_group_name_H-M   'P 1'
#
loop_
_entity.id
_entity.type
_entity.pdbx_description
1 polymer ?
#
loop_
_entity_poly.entity_id
_entity_poly.type
_entity_poly.pdbx_seq_one_letter_code
_entity_poly.pdbx_strand_id
1 'polypeptide(L)'
;MNKIYLLFVLLCLSCNVRKSLLKTWQGQTKQSLILAEGPPSWKAPDENGGEIYIYEANTKREESRTTDGKTSTRWVLYRSKKMYFINPSNQIYNVLFKIEPLE
;
A
#
# COMPACT_ATOMS: atom_id res chain seq x y z
N MET A 1 2.48 -44.15 -4.76
CA MET A 1 1.39 -43.20 -4.42
C MET A 1 1.92 -42.24 -3.36
N ASN A 2 1.50 -40.97 -3.36
CA ASN A 2 1.78 -39.94 -2.32
C ASN A 2 2.94 -38.94 -2.55
N LYS A 3 3.06 -38.32 -3.74
CA LYS A 3 3.91 -37.10 -3.89
C LYS A 3 3.24 -35.91 -4.59
N ILE A 4 1.99 -36.05 -5.05
CA ILE A 4 1.29 -35.03 -5.86
C ILE A 4 0.49 -34.04 -4.99
N TYR A 5 0.13 -34.41 -3.76
CA TYR A 5 -0.71 -33.56 -2.89
C TYR A 5 0.00 -32.35 -2.28
N LEU A 6 1.34 -32.35 -2.25
CA LEU A 6 2.11 -31.29 -1.58
C LEU A 6 2.27 -30.02 -2.42
N LEU A 7 2.13 -30.13 -3.75
CA LEU A 7 2.23 -28.99 -4.66
C LEU A 7 0.95 -28.13 -4.69
N PHE A 8 -0.21 -28.76 -4.45
CA PHE A 8 -1.51 -28.09 -4.55
C PHE A 8 -1.80 -27.19 -3.33
N VAL A 9 -1.22 -27.51 -2.18
CA VAL A 9 -1.40 -26.72 -0.94
C VAL A 9 -0.59 -25.40 -0.97
N LEU A 10 0.55 -25.36 -1.67
CA LEU A 10 1.37 -24.15 -1.75
C LEU A 10 0.77 -23.05 -2.65
N LEU A 11 -0.06 -23.40 -3.63
CA LEU A 11 -0.62 -22.45 -4.59
C LEU A 11 -1.82 -21.66 -4.07
N CYS A 12 -2.44 -22.07 -2.97
CA CYS A 12 -3.61 -21.38 -2.40
C CYS A 12 -3.29 -20.26 -1.40
N LEU A 13 -2.02 -20.08 -1.00
CA LEU A 13 -1.62 -19.07 0.00
C LEU A 13 -1.26 -17.69 -0.59
N SER A 14 -1.12 -17.56 -1.91
CA SER A 14 -0.57 -16.35 -2.55
C SER A 14 -1.58 -15.23 -2.81
N CYS A 15 -2.89 -15.49 -2.74
CA CYS A 15 -3.91 -14.48 -3.06
C CYS A 15 -4.31 -13.55 -1.89
N ASN A 16 -4.04 -13.90 -0.62
CA ASN A 16 -4.50 -13.11 0.53
C ASN A 16 -3.50 -12.03 1.02
N VAL A 17 -2.27 -12.02 0.49
CA VAL A 17 -1.16 -11.24 1.07
C VAL A 17 -1.33 -9.72 0.92
N ARG A 18 -1.98 -9.24 -0.16
CA ARG A 18 -2.05 -7.79 -0.45
C ARG A 18 -2.98 -6.99 0.47
N LYS A 19 -4.05 -7.58 1.01
CA LYS A 19 -4.96 -6.89 1.94
C LYS A 19 -4.48 -6.94 3.39
N SER A 20 -3.57 -7.86 3.72
CA SER A 20 -3.05 -8.07 5.07
C SER A 20 -2.08 -6.96 5.49
N LEU A 21 -1.16 -6.53 4.61
CA LEU A 21 -0.10 -5.57 4.93
C LEU A 21 -0.58 -4.20 5.44
N LEU A 22 -1.72 -3.70 4.96
CA LEU A 22 -2.28 -2.42 5.42
C LEU A 22 -2.93 -2.51 6.80
N LYS A 23 -3.50 -3.68 7.15
CA LYS A 23 -4.04 -3.93 8.50
C LYS A 23 -2.93 -4.18 9.53
N THR A 24 -1.75 -4.61 9.09
CA THR A 24 -0.62 -4.92 9.99
C THR A 24 -0.13 -3.72 10.80
N TRP A 25 -0.32 -2.51 10.28
CA TRP A 25 0.10 -1.29 10.96
C TRP A 25 -0.89 -0.79 12.01
N GLN A 26 -2.14 -1.25 12.01
CA GLN A 26 -3.10 -0.86 13.05
C GLN A 26 -2.63 -1.37 14.42
N GLY A 27 -2.67 -0.48 15.42
CA GLY A 27 -2.14 -0.73 16.77
C GLY A 27 -0.63 -0.53 16.92
N GLN A 28 0.12 -0.41 15.82
CA GLN A 28 1.55 -0.11 15.88
C GLN A 28 1.78 1.35 16.28
N THR A 29 2.99 1.63 16.76
CA THR A 29 3.35 2.97 17.22
C THR A 29 3.81 3.85 16.06
N LYS A 30 3.61 5.17 16.21
CA LYS A 30 4.22 6.20 15.38
C LYS A 30 5.74 6.03 15.26
N GLN A 31 6.41 5.66 16.35
CA GLN A 31 7.87 5.47 16.35
C GLN A 31 8.30 4.28 15.49
N SER A 32 7.62 3.14 15.61
CA SER A 32 7.90 1.96 14.77
C SER A 32 7.68 2.25 13.28
N LEU A 33 6.68 3.07 12.95
CA LEU A 33 6.44 3.49 11.57
C LEU A 33 7.61 4.33 11.03
N ILE A 34 8.07 5.33 11.79
CA ILE A 34 9.19 6.19 11.37
C ILE A 34 10.48 5.37 11.24
N LEU A 35 10.72 4.41 12.13
CA LEU A 35 11.89 3.53 12.05
C LEU A 35 11.86 2.63 10.80
N ALA A 36 10.67 2.20 10.35
CA ALA A 36 10.53 1.30 9.21
C ALA A 36 10.46 2.02 7.86
N GLU A 37 9.70 3.11 7.75
CA GLU A 37 9.45 3.82 6.49
C GLU A 37 10.23 5.15 6.38
N GLY A 38 10.88 5.59 7.46
CA GLY A 38 11.55 6.89 7.54
C GLY A 38 10.60 8.03 7.89
N PRO A 39 11.07 9.29 7.79
CA PRO A 39 10.22 10.46 8.01
C PRO A 39 9.12 10.54 6.94
N PRO A 40 7.90 10.98 7.30
CA PRO A 40 6.82 11.14 6.33
C PRO A 40 7.12 12.28 5.36
N SER A 41 6.59 12.18 4.14
CA SER A 41 6.65 13.25 3.14
C SER A 41 5.88 14.49 3.61
N TRP A 42 4.75 14.27 4.30
CA TRP A 42 3.93 15.35 4.85
C TRP A 42 3.17 14.89 6.10
N LYS A 43 2.74 15.86 6.92
CA LYS A 43 1.94 15.63 8.13
C LYS A 43 0.74 16.57 8.13
N ALA A 44 -0.40 16.05 8.57
CA ALA A 44 -1.65 16.80 8.77
C ALA A 44 -2.23 16.52 10.16
N PRO A 45 -3.07 17.41 10.73
CA PRO A 45 -3.94 17.05 11.85
C PRO A 45 -5.10 16.17 11.38
N ASP A 46 -5.64 15.30 12.26
CA ASP A 46 -6.79 14.43 11.95
C ASP A 46 -8.17 14.95 12.44
N GLU A 47 -8.23 16.24 12.77
CA GLU A 47 -9.38 16.95 13.38
C GLU A 47 -9.80 16.45 14.79
N ASN A 48 -9.37 15.26 15.22
CA ASN A 48 -9.67 14.67 16.54
C ASN A 48 -8.48 14.76 17.52
N GLY A 49 -7.54 15.66 17.24
CA GLY A 49 -6.32 15.86 18.05
C GLY A 49 -5.20 14.86 17.74
N GLY A 50 -5.39 13.96 16.79
CA GLY A 50 -4.36 13.09 16.23
C GLY A 50 -3.64 13.71 15.02
N GLU A 51 -2.81 12.89 14.39
CA GLU A 51 -2.00 13.26 13.23
C GLU A 51 -2.20 12.27 12.09
N ILE A 52 -2.04 12.75 10.86
CA ILE A 52 -2.03 11.96 9.64
C ILE A 52 -0.62 12.06 9.06
N TYR A 53 0.07 10.93 8.98
CA TYR A 53 1.38 10.83 8.35
C TYR A 53 1.20 10.36 6.91
N ILE A 54 1.67 11.15 5.95
CA ILE A 54 1.54 10.86 4.52
C ILE A 54 2.90 10.53 3.93
N TYR A 55 3.00 9.34 3.34
CA TYR A 55 4.15 8.88 2.58
C TYR A 55 3.77 8.83 1.10
N GLU A 56 4.46 9.64 0.30
CA GLU A 56 4.21 9.76 -1.13
C GLU A 56 5.38 9.15 -1.93
N ALA A 57 5.05 8.36 -2.94
CA ALA A 57 6.03 7.78 -3.85
C ALA A 57 5.49 7.76 -5.28
N ASN A 58 6.35 8.08 -6.24
CA ASN A 58 6.04 7.98 -7.66
C ASN A 58 6.51 6.64 -8.21
N THR A 59 5.70 6.00 -9.05
CA THR A 59 6.04 4.73 -9.69
C THR A 59 5.63 4.79 -11.16
N LYS A 60 6.55 4.43 -12.05
CA LYS A 60 6.21 4.20 -13.46
C LYS A 60 5.63 2.80 -13.62
N ARG A 61 4.50 2.67 -14.29
CA ARG A 61 3.98 1.37 -14.73
C ARG A 61 3.73 1.41 -16.22
N GLU A 62 3.96 0.28 -16.86
CA GLU A 62 3.58 0.07 -18.24
C GLU A 62 2.08 -0.26 -18.28
N GLU A 63 1.31 0.52 -19.04
CA GLU A 63 -0.08 0.21 -19.37
C GLU A 63 -0.15 -0.26 -20.81
N SER A 64 -0.79 -1.41 -21.03
CA SER A 64 -1.13 -1.91 -22.35
C SER A 64 -2.63 -1.70 -22.60
N ARG A 65 -2.99 -1.15 -23.75
CA ARG A 65 -4.39 -1.07 -24.20
C ARG A 65 -4.52 -1.73 -25.56
N THR A 66 -5.45 -2.68 -25.67
CA THR A 66 -5.81 -3.29 -26.95
C THR A 66 -7.10 -2.68 -27.46
N THR A 67 -7.07 -2.14 -28.68
CA THR A 67 -8.25 -1.63 -29.38
C THR A 67 -8.21 -2.18 -30.81
N ASP A 68 -9.30 -2.80 -31.25
CA ASP A 68 -9.44 -3.38 -32.60
C ASP A 68 -8.27 -4.31 -33.01
N GLY A 69 -7.80 -5.14 -32.06
CA GLY A 69 -6.70 -6.10 -32.29
C GLY A 69 -5.29 -5.48 -32.31
N LYS A 70 -5.15 -4.16 -32.16
CA LYS A 70 -3.85 -3.48 -32.01
C LYS A 70 -3.58 -3.19 -30.54
N THR A 71 -2.41 -3.62 -30.06
CA THR A 71 -1.94 -3.31 -28.70
C THR A 71 -1.03 -2.09 -28.76
N SER A 72 -1.32 -1.08 -27.95
CA SER A 72 -0.40 0.02 -27.65
C SER A 72 0.07 -0.07 -26.21
N THR A 73 1.37 0.10 -26.00
CA THR A 73 1.99 0.21 -24.68
C THR A 73 2.46 1.62 -24.43
N ARG A 74 2.22 2.11 -23.22
CA ARG A 74 2.73 3.40 -22.76
C ARG A 74 3.19 3.32 -21.32
N TRP A 75 4.19 4.12 -20.98
CA TRP A 75 4.58 4.33 -19.59
C TRP A 75 3.69 5.39 -18.98
N VAL A 76 3.04 5.05 -17.87
CA VAL A 76 2.24 5.98 -17.07
C VAL A 76 2.90 6.15 -15.72
N LEU A 77 3.11 7.40 -15.31
CA LEU A 77 3.51 7.69 -13.94
C LEU A 77 2.27 7.64 -13.04
N TYR A 78 2.43 7.00 -11.89
CA TYR A 78 1.45 7.04 -10.82
C TYR A 78 2.08 7.63 -9.58
N ARG A 79 1.27 8.39 -8.85
CA ARG A 79 1.53 8.86 -7.51
C ARG A 79 0.80 7.94 -6.55
N SER A 80 1.53 7.38 -5.61
CA SER A 80 0.98 6.57 -4.52
C SER A 80 1.12 7.31 -3.21
N LYS A 81 0.06 7.28 -2.40
CA LYS A 81 0.00 7.89 -1.07
C LYS A 81 -0.43 6.83 -0.06
N LYS A 82 0.42 6.55 0.93
CA LYS A 82 0.04 5.84 2.15
C LYS A 82 -0.21 6.88 3.24
N MET A 83 -1.37 6.82 3.86
CA MET A 83 -1.78 7.72 4.93
C MET A 83 -1.99 6.90 6.20
N TYR A 84 -1.24 7.22 7.25
CA TYR A 84 -1.35 6.59 8.56
C TYR A 84 -1.98 7.56 9.52
N PHE A 85 -3.15 7.19 10.07
CA PHE A 85 -3.87 8.00 11.04
C PHE A 85 -3.45 7.57 12.44
N ILE A 86 -2.95 8.52 13.21
CA ILE A 86 -2.27 8.32 14.49
C ILE A 86 -3.06 9.07 15.56
N ASN A 87 -3.49 8.36 16.59
CA ASN A 87 -4.23 8.97 17.69
C ASN A 87 -3.28 9.72 18.65
N PRO A 88 -3.81 10.52 19.60
CA PRO A 88 -2.99 11.23 20.59
C PRO A 88 -2.10 10.32 21.46
N SER A 89 -2.44 9.03 21.58
CA SER A 89 -1.62 8.02 22.25
C SER A 89 -0.49 7.46 21.37
N ASN A 90 -0.22 8.08 20.21
CA ASN A 90 0.82 7.70 19.24
C ASN A 90 0.62 6.32 18.60
N GLN A 91 -0.62 5.82 18.55
CA GLN A 91 -0.95 4.56 17.91
C GLN A 91 -1.66 4.79 16.58
N ILE A 92 -1.29 3.98 15.59
CA ILE A 92 -1.94 3.98 14.29
C ILE A 92 -3.29 3.30 14.43
N TYR A 93 -4.38 4.01 14.16
CA TYR A 93 -5.73 3.44 14.22
C TYR A 93 -6.32 3.17 12.83
N ASN A 94 -5.82 3.84 11.79
CA ASN A 94 -6.26 3.63 10.43
C ASN A 94 -5.12 3.80 9.42
N VAL A 95 -5.23 3.10 8.29
CA VAL A 95 -4.29 3.20 7.18
C VAL A 95 -5.06 3.25 5.87
N LEU A 96 -4.83 4.30 5.09
CA LEU A 96 -5.39 4.44 3.75
C LEU A 96 -4.27 4.39 2.71
N PHE A 97 -4.58 3.80 1.57
CA PHE A 97 -3.66 3.76 0.44
C PHE A 97 -4.38 4.20 -0.82
N LYS A 98 -3.82 5.18 -1.52
CA LYS A 98 -4.33 5.71 -2.77
C LYS A 98 -3.25 5.64 -3.84
N ILE A 99 -3.64 5.25 -5.06
CA ILE A 99 -2.80 5.37 -6.26
C ILE A 99 -3.60 6.17 -7.28
N GLU A 100 -2.98 7.18 -7.86
CA GLU A 100 -3.59 8.02 -8.91
C GLU A 100 -2.56 8.25 -10.03
N PRO A 101 -2.97 8.26 -11.32
CA PRO A 101 -2.08 8.63 -12.40
C PRO A 101 -1.64 10.10 -12.23
N LEU A 102 -0.39 10.38 -12.54
CA LEU A 102 0.11 11.74 -12.72
C LEU A 102 -0.26 12.15 -14.15
N GLU A 103 -1.27 13.03 -14.27
CA GLU A 103 -1.66 13.66 -15.54
C GLU A 103 -0.54 14.53 -16.11
#